data_AF-A0A8D2FFX3-F1
#
_entry.id   AF-A0A8D2FFX3-F1
#
_cell.length_a   1.000
_cell.length_b   1.000
_cell.length_c   1.000
_cell.angle_alpha   90.00
_cell.angle_beta   90.00
_cell.angle_gamma   90.00
#
_symmetry.space_group_name_H-M   'P 1'
#
loop_
_entity.id
_entity.type
_entity.pdbx_description
1 polymer ?
#
loop_
_entity_poly.entity_id
_entity_poly.type
_entity_poly.pdbx_seq_one_letter_code
_entity_poly.pdbx_strand_id
1 'polypeptide(L)'
;MKLLMVLMLAALPLLCYAGSGCQLLEDVVAKTLDPKVSVPEFQQYVQEFTDSVAAKNAVGEFKQCFLNQSSETLQNFDLMMVINFIFFSCPCRNVIGQKGSNSSWLLCVPFPEKGLKQTCGW
;
A
#
# COMPACT_ATOMS: atom_id res chain seq x y z
N MET A 1 -27.14 3.70 -28.57
CA MET A 1 -26.54 3.66 -27.21
C MET A 1 -25.18 2.95 -27.23
N LYS A 2 -24.18 3.52 -27.91
CA LYS A 2 -22.79 3.00 -27.94
C LYS A 2 -21.80 4.05 -27.42
N LEU A 3 -22.05 5.32 -27.71
CA LEU A 3 -21.26 6.46 -27.22
C LEU A 3 -21.24 6.59 -25.70
N LEU A 4 -22.36 6.34 -25.01
CA LEU A 4 -22.42 6.36 -23.54
C LEU A 4 -21.52 5.27 -22.92
N MET A 5 -21.49 4.07 -23.49
CA MET A 5 -20.63 2.98 -23.01
C MET A 5 -19.15 3.35 -23.20
N VAL A 6 -18.78 3.90 -24.35
CA VAL A 6 -17.41 4.34 -24.64
C VAL A 6 -16.98 5.49 -23.70
N LEU A 7 -17.88 6.43 -23.42
CA LEU A 7 -17.61 7.54 -22.49
C LEU A 7 -17.41 7.05 -21.05
N MET A 8 -18.23 6.09 -20.59
CA MET A 8 -18.06 5.47 -19.28
C MET A 8 -16.73 4.71 -19.19
N LEU A 9 -16.40 3.89 -20.19
CA LEU A 9 -15.13 3.15 -20.26
C LEU A 9 -13.90 4.08 -20.30
N ALA A 10 -14.01 5.26 -20.92
CA ALA A 10 -12.93 6.26 -20.94
C ALA A 10 -12.82 7.06 -19.62
N ALA A 11 -13.92 7.19 -18.87
CA ALA A 11 -13.92 7.84 -17.56
C ALA A 11 -13.48 6.91 -16.41
N LEU A 12 -13.59 5.58 -16.58
CA LEU A 12 -13.15 4.58 -15.60
C LEU A 12 -11.67 4.76 -15.18
N PRO A 13 -10.69 4.91 -16.11
CA PRO A 13 -9.29 5.18 -15.77
C PRO A 13 -9.10 6.46 -14.97
N LEU A 14 -9.89 7.50 -15.24
CA LEU A 14 -9.82 8.78 -14.53
C LEU A 14 -10.46 8.72 -13.14
N LEU A 15 -11.51 7.91 -12.98
CA LEU A 15 -12.15 7.66 -11.68
C LEU A 15 -11.30 6.75 -10.78
N CYS A 16 -10.51 5.85 -11.37
CA CYS A 16 -9.61 4.95 -10.65
C CYS A 16 -8.20 5.53 -10.40
N TYR A 17 -7.90 6.75 -10.85
CA TYR A 17 -6.64 7.44 -10.53
C TYR A 17 -6.65 8.04 -9.09
N ALA A 18 -7.29 7.34 -8.15
CA ALA A 18 -7.23 7.70 -6.75
C ALA A 18 -6.22 6.76 -6.09
N GLY A 19 -5.29 7.30 -5.30
CA GLY A 19 -4.34 6.53 -4.51
C GLY A 19 -5.03 5.63 -3.47
N SER A 20 -4.39 5.44 -2.32
CA SER A 20 -4.95 4.62 -1.25
C SER A 20 -6.24 5.21 -0.65
N GLY A 21 -6.49 6.51 -0.85
CA GLY A 21 -7.57 7.25 -0.19
C GLY A 21 -7.26 7.60 1.28
N CYS A 22 -6.07 7.24 1.77
CA CYS A 22 -5.58 7.51 3.13
C CYS A 22 -4.15 8.07 3.06
N GLN A 23 -4.01 9.39 3.27
CA GLN A 23 -2.70 10.05 3.21
C GLN A 23 -1.69 9.46 4.20
N LEU A 24 -2.15 9.09 5.41
CA LEU A 24 -1.28 8.46 6.40
C LEU A 24 -0.65 7.17 5.88
N LEU A 25 -1.41 6.33 5.15
CA LEU A 25 -0.90 5.08 4.59
C LEU A 25 0.09 5.35 3.45
N GLU A 26 -0.22 6.30 2.57
CA GLU A 26 0.69 6.75 1.51
C GLU A 26 2.01 7.27 2.08
N ASP A 27 1.96 8.07 3.14
CA ASP A 27 3.15 8.61 3.79
C ASP A 27 3.98 7.52 4.49
N VAL A 28 3.34 6.53 5.12
CA VAL A 28 4.02 5.36 5.71
C VAL A 28 4.74 4.56 4.62
N VAL A 29 4.09 4.30 3.47
CA VAL A 29 4.72 3.60 2.34
C VAL A 29 5.89 4.42 1.80
N ALA A 30 5.70 5.71 1.54
CA ALA A 30 6.76 6.60 1.05
C ALA A 30 7.98 6.62 1.99
N LYS A 31 7.76 6.77 3.29
CA LYS A 31 8.85 6.75 4.30
C LYS A 31 9.49 5.37 4.47
N THR A 32 8.75 4.29 4.23
CA THR A 32 9.31 2.93 4.23
C THR A 32 10.32 2.77 3.10
N LEU A 33 9.97 3.24 1.91
CA LEU A 33 10.78 3.10 0.69
C LEU A 33 11.91 4.14 0.58
N ASP A 34 11.83 5.27 1.28
CA ASP A 34 12.86 6.30 1.23
C ASP A 34 14.16 5.84 1.91
N PRO A 35 15.28 5.70 1.18
CA PRO A 35 16.57 5.32 1.76
C PRO A 35 17.18 6.40 2.66
N LYS A 36 16.67 7.64 2.60
CA LYS A 36 17.13 8.76 3.44
C LYS A 36 16.52 8.73 4.83
N VAL A 37 15.38 8.06 4.99
CA VAL A 37 14.71 7.90 6.28
C VAL A 37 15.40 6.80 7.07
N SER A 38 15.95 7.15 8.22
CA SER A 38 16.65 6.20 9.09
C SER A 38 15.67 5.29 9.85
N VAL A 39 16.15 4.14 10.34
CA VAL A 39 15.36 3.24 11.20
C VAL A 39 14.76 3.94 12.43
N PRO A 40 15.51 4.70 13.25
CA PRO A 40 14.93 5.36 14.42
C PRO A 40 13.92 6.46 14.02
N GLU A 41 14.17 7.18 12.94
CA GLU A 41 13.22 8.17 12.41
C GLU A 41 11.90 7.50 11.98
N PHE A 42 11.98 6.36 11.30
CA PHE A 42 10.79 5.62 10.90
C PHE A 42 10.03 5.04 12.10
N GLN A 43 10.73 4.47 13.09
CA GLN A 43 10.12 3.97 14.32
C GLN A 43 9.41 5.08 15.11
N GLN A 44 10.00 6.28 15.15
CA GLN A 44 9.34 7.45 15.75
C GLN A 44 8.10 7.86 14.97
N TYR A 45 8.15 7.82 13.64
CA TYR A 45 7.02 8.17 12.80
C TYR A 45 5.80 7.25 13.00
N VAL A 46 6.02 5.94 13.17
CA VAL A 46 4.93 4.95 13.37
C VAL A 46 4.68 4.59 14.83
N GLN A 47 5.22 5.37 15.77
CA GLN A 47 5.18 5.02 17.19
C GLN A 47 3.75 4.87 17.76
N GLU A 48 2.80 5.64 17.23
CA GLU A 48 1.37 5.60 17.61
C GLU A 48 0.71 4.26 17.26
N PHE A 49 1.31 3.47 16.36
CA PHE A 49 0.82 2.15 15.95
C PHE A 49 1.62 0.99 16.57
N THR A 50 2.61 1.30 17.42
CA THR A 50 3.56 0.31 17.97
C THR A 50 3.62 0.37 19.49
N ASP A 51 2.54 -0.03 20.14
CA ASP A 51 2.39 0.06 21.60
C ASP A 51 3.28 -0.91 22.40
N SER A 52 3.85 -1.93 21.74
CA SER A 52 4.69 -2.93 22.40
C SER A 52 6.15 -2.86 21.95
N VAL A 53 7.05 -3.27 22.83
CA VAL A 53 8.48 -3.42 22.51
C VAL A 53 8.68 -4.36 21.32
N ALA A 54 7.90 -5.45 21.25
CA ALA A 54 7.93 -6.39 20.13
C ALA A 54 7.54 -5.71 18.80
N ALA A 55 6.47 -4.91 18.79
CA ALA A 55 6.04 -4.18 17.59
C ALA A 55 7.10 -3.15 17.15
N LYS A 56 7.69 -2.40 18.09
CA LYS A 56 8.77 -1.45 17.79
C LYS A 56 9.99 -2.14 17.18
N ASN A 57 10.40 -3.29 17.73
CA ASN A 57 11.52 -4.07 17.21
C ASN A 57 11.21 -4.60 15.80
N ALA A 58 10.02 -5.18 15.59
CA ALA A 58 9.59 -5.67 14.28
C ALA A 58 9.55 -4.54 13.22
N VAL A 59 9.06 -3.36 13.58
CA VAL A 59 9.11 -2.17 12.69
C VAL A 59 10.54 -1.76 12.37
N GLY A 60 11.46 -1.88 13.33
CA GLY A 60 12.87 -1.61 13.11
C GLY A 60 13.50 -2.58 12.10
N GLU A 61 13.28 -3.87 12.30
CA GLU A 61 13.73 -4.94 11.39
C GLU A 61 13.10 -4.78 10.00
N PHE A 62 11.81 -4.45 9.94
CA PHE A 62 11.09 -4.17 8.71
C PHE A 62 11.74 -3.04 7.92
N LYS A 63 11.97 -1.88 8.55
CA LYS A 63 12.64 -0.74 7.88
C LYS A 63 14.06 -1.09 7.46
N GLN A 64 14.81 -1.76 8.32
CA GLN A 64 16.18 -2.18 8.01
C GLN A 64 16.23 -3.09 6.77
N CYS A 65 15.22 -3.95 6.57
CA CYS A 65 15.19 -4.76 5.36
C CYS A 65 15.04 -3.93 4.09
N PHE A 66 14.14 -2.93 4.09
CA PHE A 66 13.95 -2.05 2.94
C PHE A 66 15.20 -1.24 2.62
N LEU A 67 15.96 -0.81 3.65
CA LEU A 67 17.25 -0.15 3.45
C LEU A 67 18.31 -1.07 2.80
N ASN A 68 18.18 -2.39 2.97
CA ASN A 68 19.07 -3.37 2.34
C ASN A 68 18.64 -3.77 0.92
N GLN A 69 17.48 -3.32 0.42
CA GLN A 69 17.04 -3.62 -0.94
C GLN A 69 17.73 -2.71 -1.99
N SER A 70 17.80 -3.17 -3.23
CA SER A 70 18.26 -2.35 -4.35
C SER A 70 17.22 -1.27 -4.72
N SER A 71 17.67 -0.19 -5.35
CA SER A 71 16.78 0.87 -5.84
C SER A 71 15.73 0.36 -6.82
N GLU A 72 16.08 -0.62 -7.67
CA GLU A 72 15.16 -1.29 -8.59
C GLU A 72 14.05 -2.03 -7.83
N THR A 73 14.39 -2.78 -6.77
CA THR A 73 13.40 -3.49 -5.95
C THR A 73 12.47 -2.52 -5.23
N LEU A 74 13.00 -1.41 -4.71
CA LEU A 74 12.20 -0.37 -4.06
C LEU A 74 11.21 0.28 -5.04
N GLN A 75 11.65 0.57 -6.27
CA GLN A 75 10.77 1.11 -7.33
C GLN A 75 9.68 0.10 -7.75
N ASN A 76 10.04 -1.17 -7.87
CA ASN A 76 9.08 -2.23 -8.18
C ASN A 76 8.03 -2.38 -7.07
N PHE A 77 8.43 -2.21 -5.81
CA PHE A 77 7.51 -2.24 -4.68
C PHE A 77 6.57 -1.02 -4.67
N ASP A 78 7.08 0.17 -4.97
CA ASP A 78 6.27 1.39 -5.11
C ASP A 78 5.18 1.21 -6.17
N LEU A 79 5.56 0.72 -7.36
CA LEU A 79 4.62 0.41 -8.43
C LEU A 79 3.60 -0.65 -8.01
N MET A 80 4.02 -1.70 -7.30
CA MET A 80 3.12 -2.71 -6.76
C MET A 80 2.11 -2.08 -5.78
N MET A 81 2.54 -1.21 -4.87
CA MET A 81 1.64 -0.51 -3.94
C MET A 81 0.64 0.39 -4.66
N VAL A 82 1.10 1.18 -5.64
CA VAL A 82 0.23 2.06 -6.46
C VAL A 82 -0.82 1.23 -7.21
N ILE A 83 -0.41 0.12 -7.84
CA ILE A 83 -1.34 -0.79 -8.52
C ILE A 83 -2.37 -1.33 -7.52
N ASN A 84 -1.93 -1.79 -6.35
CA ASN A 84 -2.85 -2.30 -5.33
C ASN A 84 -3.87 -1.23 -4.90
N PHE A 85 -3.43 0.00 -4.63
CA PHE A 85 -4.35 1.09 -4.30
C PHE A 85 -5.37 1.36 -5.40
N ILE A 86 -4.94 1.42 -6.66
CA ILE A 86 -5.85 1.66 -7.79
C ILE A 86 -6.90 0.53 -7.91
N PHE A 87 -6.49 -0.73 -7.78
CA PHE A 87 -7.41 -1.87 -7.92
C PHE A 87 -8.35 -2.06 -6.72
N PHE A 88 -7.88 -1.82 -5.49
CA PHE A 88 -8.68 -2.00 -4.26
C PHE A 88 -9.50 -0.75 -3.88
N SER A 89 -9.03 0.46 -4.17
CA SER A 89 -9.71 1.70 -3.81
C SER A 89 -10.76 2.14 -4.83
N CYS A 90 -10.68 1.68 -6.10
CA CYS A 90 -11.67 2.04 -7.10
C CYS A 90 -13.12 1.57 -6.80
N PRO A 91 -13.36 0.41 -6.13
CA PRO A 91 -14.69 0.11 -5.58
C PRO A 91 -15.05 0.88 -4.28
N CYS A 92 -14.10 1.48 -3.56
CA CYS A 92 -14.32 2.08 -2.23
C CYS A 92 -14.90 3.50 -2.23
N ARG A 93 -14.85 4.27 -3.34
CA ARG A 93 -15.42 5.64 -3.33
C ARG A 93 -16.94 5.67 -3.16
N ASN A 94 -17.66 4.57 -3.40
CA ASN A 94 -19.09 4.46 -3.13
C ASN A 94 -19.45 4.02 -1.69
N VAL A 95 -18.47 3.78 -0.80
CA VAL A 95 -18.74 3.14 0.51
C VAL A 95 -18.77 4.14 1.68
N ILE A 96 -18.55 5.44 1.47
CA ILE A 96 -18.80 6.46 2.52
C ILE A 96 -20.29 6.67 2.83
N GLY A 97 -21.19 5.82 2.31
CA GLY A 97 -22.63 5.88 2.54
C GLY A 97 -23.38 4.53 2.55
N GLN A 98 -22.72 3.37 2.66
CA GLN A 98 -23.41 2.07 2.71
C GLN A 98 -23.02 1.30 3.97
N LYS A 99 -23.86 1.45 4.99
CA LYS A 99 -23.94 0.55 6.14
C LYS A 99 -24.39 -0.83 5.65
N GLY A 100 -23.46 -1.77 5.61
CA GLY A 100 -23.72 -3.21 5.50
C GLY A 100 -23.91 -3.74 4.08
N SER A 101 -22.98 -4.59 3.62
CA SER A 101 -23.31 -5.71 2.76
C SER A 101 -22.19 -6.76 2.79
N ASN A 102 -22.52 -7.93 3.34
CA ASN A 102 -21.74 -9.15 3.22
C ASN A 102 -21.67 -9.55 1.74
N SER A 103 -20.50 -9.51 1.11
CA SER A 103 -20.23 -10.26 -0.12
C SER A 103 -18.73 -10.43 -0.35
N SER A 104 -18.27 -11.58 0.10
CA SER A 104 -17.01 -12.23 -0.25
C SER A 104 -16.75 -12.22 -1.75
N TRP A 105 -15.73 -11.46 -2.19
CA TRP A 105 -14.87 -11.82 -3.32
C TRP A 105 -13.45 -11.38 -2.98
N LEU A 106 -12.76 -12.22 -2.21
CA LEU A 106 -11.32 -12.15 -2.02
C LEU A 106 -10.65 -12.37 -3.38
N LEU A 107 -10.17 -11.30 -3.99
CA LEU A 107 -8.98 -11.36 -4.84
C LEU A 107 -7.96 -10.41 -4.21
N CYS A 108 -7.44 -10.81 -3.05
CA CYS A 108 -6.20 -10.26 -2.55
C CYS A 108 -5.13 -10.59 -3.59
N VAL A 109 -4.59 -9.61 -4.30
CA VAL A 109 -3.30 -9.77 -4.95
C VAL A 109 -2.34 -10.09 -3.81
N PRO A 110 -1.73 -11.28 -3.77
CA PRO A 110 -0.84 -11.62 -2.68
C PRO A 110 0.27 -10.57 -2.65
N PHE A 111 0.46 -9.94 -1.49
CA PHE A 111 1.72 -9.30 -1.14
C PHE A 111 2.82 -10.28 -1.52
N PRO A 112 3.90 -9.87 -2.22
CA PRO A 112 4.95 -10.79 -2.65
C PRO A 112 5.78 -11.22 -1.42
N GLU A 113 5.17 -12.00 -0.54
CA GLU A 113 5.82 -12.65 0.59
C GLU A 113 7.01 -13.44 0.11
N LYS A 114 6.96 -14.08 -1.07
CA LYS A 114 8.10 -14.91 -1.53
C LYS A 114 9.39 -14.12 -1.75
N GLY A 115 9.31 -12.88 -2.25
CA GLY A 115 10.48 -12.03 -2.46
C GLY A 115 10.99 -11.42 -1.16
N LEU A 116 10.08 -10.85 -0.36
CA LEU A 116 10.44 -10.29 0.95
C LEU A 116 10.82 -11.35 1.99
N LYS A 117 10.25 -12.54 1.99
CA LYS A 117 10.67 -13.64 2.89
C LYS A 117 12.10 -14.07 2.60
N GLN A 118 12.51 -14.10 1.33
CA GLN A 118 13.87 -14.48 0.93
C GLN A 118 14.92 -13.43 1.29
N THR A 119 14.57 -12.14 1.28
CA THR A 119 15.51 -11.04 1.55
C THR A 119 15.39 -10.43 2.95
N CYS A 120 14.22 -10.53 3.59
CA CYS A 120 13.90 -9.98 4.90
C CYS A 120 13.68 -11.03 6.01
N GLY A 121 13.58 -12.32 5.69
CA GLY A 121 13.63 -13.41 6.68
C GLY A 121 12.36 -13.72 7.47
N TRP A 122 11.17 -13.46 6.92
CA TRP A 122 9.87 -13.73 7.57
C TRP A 122 9.21 -15.05 7.14
#